data_AF-X1B474-F1
#
_entry.id   AF-X1B474-F1
#
_cell.length_a   1.000
_cell.length_b   1.000
_cell.length_c   1.000
_cell.angle_alpha   90.00
_cell.angle_beta   90.00
_cell.angle_gamma   90.00
#
_symmetry.space_group_name_H-M   'P 1'
#
loop_
_entity.id
_entity.type
_entity.pdbx_description
1 polymer ?
#
loop_
_entity_poly.entity_id
_entity_poly.type
_entity_poly.pdbx_seq_one_letter_code
_entity_poly.pdbx_strand_id
1 'polypeptide(L)'
;MAYQQEEERTRLGRRLSEEAVALAIQGRWEEAVAVNRSIIERFPSDVGAYNRLGRALAELGEFARAKEAYSKALELAPNNVIAVKNLARLASLPAAKAPLDRGRRRVAPELFITEISKAGVVNLCNLAPTEVLARMGIGNQGCLRVEGQSLVVENDQGEYLGEVELKHG
;
A
#
# COMPACT_ATOMS: atom_id res chain seq x y z
N MET A 1 -35.19 16.66 12.61
CA MET A 1 -34.93 15.26 13.03
C MET A 1 -34.22 14.44 11.96
N ALA A 2 -34.80 14.16 10.78
CA ALA A 2 -34.14 13.36 9.73
C ALA A 2 -32.84 14.01 9.17
N TYR A 3 -32.84 15.33 8.92
CA TYR A 3 -31.65 16.07 8.47
C TYR A 3 -30.49 16.04 9.47
N GLN A 4 -30.80 16.10 10.77
CA GLN A 4 -29.79 16.04 11.84
C GLN A 4 -29.18 14.62 11.94
N GLN A 5 -29.99 13.57 11.76
CA GLN A 5 -29.49 12.19 11.74
C GLN A 5 -28.60 11.92 10.52
N GLU A 6 -28.96 12.46 9.35
CA GLU A 6 -28.15 12.33 8.12
C GLU A 6 -26.82 13.08 8.23
N GLU A 7 -26.83 14.26 8.84
CA GLU A 7 -25.63 15.06 9.09
C GLU A 7 -24.68 14.36 10.09
N GLU A 8 -25.22 13.87 11.21
CA GLU A 8 -24.45 13.10 12.20
C GLU A 8 -23.88 11.81 11.59
N ARG A 9 -24.65 11.14 10.74
CA ARG A 9 -24.19 9.96 9.99
C ARG A 9 -23.03 10.31 9.05
N THR A 10 -23.11 11.42 8.35
CA THR A 10 -22.04 11.90 7.46
C THR A 10 -20.77 12.28 8.24
N ARG A 11 -20.93 12.99 9.37
CA ARG A 11 -19.82 13.35 10.27
C ARG A 11 -19.13 12.11 10.84
N LEU A 12 -19.91 11.12 11.26
CA LEU A 12 -19.39 9.84 11.75
C LEU A 12 -18.57 9.12 10.67
N GLY A 13 -19.09 9.05 9.43
CA GLY A 13 -18.37 8.45 8.31
C GLY A 13 -17.02 9.15 8.06
N ARG A 14 -17.01 10.49 8.06
CA ARG A 14 -15.77 11.27 7.90
C ARG A 14 -14.76 10.97 9.01
N ARG A 15 -15.18 10.99 10.27
CA ARG A 15 -14.30 10.74 11.42
C ARG A 15 -13.65 9.35 11.36
N LEU A 16 -14.44 8.31 11.08
CA LEU A 16 -13.91 6.94 10.95
C LEU A 16 -12.95 6.82 9.75
N SER A 17 -13.26 7.50 8.66
CA SER A 17 -12.42 7.55 7.46
C SER A 17 -11.06 8.19 7.75
N GLU A 18 -11.03 9.29 8.50
CA GLU A 18 -9.81 9.96 8.97
C GLU A 18 -9.00 9.07 9.91
N GLU A 19 -9.66 8.42 10.87
CA GLU A 19 -9.03 7.47 11.80
C GLU A 19 -8.37 6.29 11.07
N ALA A 20 -9.09 5.66 10.13
CA ALA A 20 -8.54 4.58 9.31
C ALA A 20 -7.30 5.02 8.50
N VAL A 21 -7.27 6.27 8.02
CA VAL A 21 -6.10 6.80 7.31
C VAL A 21 -4.94 7.07 8.26
N ALA A 22 -5.20 7.66 9.43
CA ALA A 22 -4.17 7.92 10.42
C ALA A 22 -3.48 6.63 10.87
N LEU A 23 -4.27 5.59 11.17
CA LEU A 23 -3.75 4.25 11.52
C LEU A 23 -2.90 3.65 10.39
N ALA A 24 -3.36 3.77 9.14
CA ALA A 24 -2.61 3.30 7.97
C ALA A 24 -1.29 4.06 7.74
N ILE A 25 -1.25 5.37 8.01
CA ILE A 25 -0.02 6.17 7.95
C ILE A 25 0.99 5.70 9.00
N GLN A 26 0.50 5.38 10.20
CA GLN A 26 1.29 4.84 11.31
C GLN A 26 1.70 3.36 11.12
N GLY A 27 1.25 2.70 10.05
CA GLY A 27 1.50 1.27 9.82
C GLY A 27 0.73 0.33 10.75
N ARG A 28 -0.28 0.83 11.48
CA ARG A 28 -1.15 0.05 12.38
C ARG A 28 -2.25 -0.63 11.58
N TRP A 29 -1.87 -1.63 10.78
CA TRP A 29 -2.73 -2.21 9.75
C TRP A 29 -3.89 -3.02 10.29
N GLU A 30 -3.70 -3.79 11.36
CA GLU A 30 -4.76 -4.57 12.00
C GLU A 30 -5.89 -3.67 12.50
N GLU A 31 -5.53 -2.52 13.07
CA GLU A 31 -6.48 -1.52 13.56
C GLU A 31 -7.17 -0.80 12.40
N ALA A 32 -6.41 -0.45 11.34
CA ALA A 32 -6.99 0.08 10.13
C ALA A 32 -8.00 -0.90 9.49
N VAL A 33 -7.75 -2.21 9.53
CA VAL A 33 -8.72 -3.24 9.10
C VAL A 33 -9.99 -3.19 9.94
N ALA A 34 -9.86 -3.11 11.27
CA ALA A 34 -11.01 -3.05 12.18
C ALA A 34 -11.88 -1.81 11.92
N VAL A 35 -11.27 -0.63 11.79
CA VAL A 35 -12.00 0.62 11.51
C VAL A 35 -12.69 0.55 10.14
N ASN A 36 -12.02 0.11 9.08
CA ASN A 36 -12.64 0.03 7.76
C ASN A 36 -13.80 -0.98 7.71
N ARG A 37 -13.71 -2.10 8.45
CA ARG A 37 -14.85 -3.02 8.61
C ARG A 37 -16.04 -2.35 9.30
N SER A 38 -15.79 -1.59 10.36
CA SER A 38 -16.86 -0.83 11.03
C SER A 38 -17.49 0.24 10.13
N ILE A 39 -16.69 0.88 9.26
CA ILE A 39 -17.23 1.77 8.22
C ILE A 39 -18.14 0.98 7.28
N ILE A 40 -17.71 -0.17 6.77
CA ILE A 40 -18.50 -0.99 5.84
C ILE A 40 -19.81 -1.48 6.47
N GLU A 41 -19.81 -1.86 7.75
CA GLU A 41 -21.03 -2.27 8.46
C GLU A 41 -22.08 -1.14 8.52
N ARG A 42 -21.63 0.12 8.64
CA ARG A 42 -22.50 1.31 8.76
C ARG A 42 -22.81 1.96 7.40
N PHE A 43 -21.90 1.80 6.46
CA PHE A 43 -21.85 2.40 5.13
C PHE A 43 -21.45 1.35 4.10
N PRO A 44 -22.33 0.37 3.80
CA PRO A 44 -21.98 -0.78 2.96
C PRO A 44 -21.66 -0.44 1.51
N SER A 45 -21.95 0.79 1.06
CA SER A 45 -21.64 1.31 -0.27
C SER A 45 -20.40 2.22 -0.29
N ASP A 46 -19.65 2.33 0.81
CA ASP A 46 -18.43 3.15 0.87
C ASP A 46 -17.27 2.47 0.12
N VAL A 47 -17.13 2.83 -1.15
CA VAL A 47 -16.04 2.38 -2.04
C VAL A 47 -14.65 2.69 -1.45
N GLY A 48 -14.51 3.81 -0.75
CA GLY A 48 -13.26 4.22 -0.12
C GLY A 48 -12.85 3.29 1.01
N ALA A 49 -13.82 2.84 1.81
CA ALA A 49 -13.60 1.89 2.89
C ALA A 49 -13.13 0.52 2.37
N TYR A 50 -13.74 0.00 1.30
CA TYR A 50 -13.28 -1.25 0.66
C TYR A 50 -11.86 -1.12 0.09
N ASN A 51 -11.53 0.01 -0.54
CA ASN A 51 -10.18 0.26 -1.04
C ASN A 51 -9.13 0.31 0.08
N ARG A 52 -9.45 0.96 1.20
CA ARG A 52 -8.56 1.05 2.37
C ARG A 52 -8.43 -0.29 3.08
N LEU A 53 -9.53 -1.05 3.19
CA LEU A 53 -9.53 -2.42 3.72
C LEU A 53 -8.62 -3.32 2.87
N GLY A 54 -8.78 -3.29 1.54
CA GLY A 54 -7.92 -4.05 0.62
C GLY A 54 -6.45 -3.70 0.79
N ARG A 55 -6.11 -2.42 0.96
CA ARG A 55 -4.74 -1.97 1.20
C ARG A 55 -4.19 -2.49 2.52
N ALA A 56 -4.94 -2.33 3.60
CA ALA A 56 -4.50 -2.77 4.93
C ALA A 56 -4.30 -4.30 4.97
N LEU A 57 -5.20 -5.08 4.35
CA LEU A 57 -5.05 -6.52 4.23
C LEU A 57 -3.84 -6.92 3.38
N ALA A 58 -3.58 -6.20 2.29
CA ALA A 58 -2.40 -6.46 1.46
C ALA A 58 -1.09 -6.19 2.20
N GLU A 59 -1.04 -5.15 3.03
CA GLU A 59 0.13 -4.86 3.89
C GLU A 59 0.34 -5.91 4.98
N LEU A 60 -0.74 -6.55 5.44
CA LEU A 60 -0.71 -7.70 6.34
C LEU A 60 -0.38 -9.04 5.65
N GLY A 61 -0.19 -9.05 4.33
CA GLY A 61 0.02 -10.28 3.54
C GLY A 61 -1.24 -11.13 3.35
N GLU A 62 -2.42 -10.64 3.73
CA GLU A 62 -3.73 -11.30 3.61
C GLU A 62 -4.29 -11.13 2.18
N PHE A 63 -3.53 -11.54 1.16
CA PHE A 63 -3.79 -11.20 -0.24
C PHE A 63 -5.14 -11.67 -0.78
N ALA A 64 -5.63 -12.84 -0.36
CA ALA A 64 -6.93 -13.36 -0.77
C ALA A 64 -8.06 -12.40 -0.33
N ARG A 65 -8.05 -12.02 0.95
CA ARG A 65 -9.02 -11.09 1.54
C ARG A 65 -8.85 -9.67 0.97
N ALA A 66 -7.62 -9.27 0.66
CA ALA A 66 -7.36 -8.01 -0.03
C ALA A 66 -8.01 -7.98 -1.42
N LYS A 67 -7.88 -9.07 -2.20
CA LYS A 67 -8.54 -9.21 -3.50
C LYS A 67 -10.06 -9.11 -3.37
N GLU A 68 -10.65 -9.80 -2.41
CA GLU A 68 -12.11 -9.72 -2.14
C GLU A 68 -12.55 -8.28 -1.89
N ALA A 69 -11.84 -7.54 -1.03
CA ALA A 69 -12.18 -6.15 -0.73
C ALA A 69 -12.08 -5.24 -1.95
N TYR A 70 -11.02 -5.36 -2.76
CA TYR A 70 -10.91 -4.60 -4.00
C TYR A 70 -11.96 -4.98 -5.05
N SER A 71 -12.32 -6.26 -5.14
CA SER A 71 -13.41 -6.72 -6.01
C SER A 71 -14.74 -6.09 -5.60
N LYS A 72 -15.04 -6.00 -4.29
CA LYS A 72 -16.21 -5.28 -3.79
C LYS A 72 -16.19 -3.79 -4.13
N ALA A 73 -15.02 -3.15 -4.09
CA ALA A 73 -14.89 -1.77 -4.55
C ALA A 73 -15.23 -1.61 -6.04
N LEU A 74 -14.89 -2.59 -6.88
CA LEU A 74 -15.24 -2.59 -8.32
C LEU A 74 -16.69 -2.95 -8.59
N GLU A 75 -17.31 -3.83 -7.80
CA GLU A 75 -18.75 -4.08 -7.88
C GLU A 75 -19.56 -2.79 -7.64
N LEU A 76 -19.13 -1.97 -6.68
CA LEU A 76 -19.78 -0.69 -6.36
C LEU A 76 -19.38 0.44 -7.32
N ALA A 77 -18.14 0.44 -7.81
CA ALA A 77 -17.60 1.44 -8.72
C ALA A 77 -16.70 0.79 -9.77
N PRO A 78 -17.26 0.35 -10.92
CA PRO A 78 -16.52 -0.40 -11.94
C PRO A 78 -15.28 0.33 -12.50
N ASN A 79 -15.28 1.66 -12.47
CA ASN A 79 -14.19 2.49 -12.98
C ASN A 79 -13.17 2.88 -11.89
N ASN A 80 -13.17 2.20 -10.74
CA ASN A 80 -12.25 2.51 -9.64
C ASN A 80 -10.80 2.11 -9.98
N VAL A 81 -10.02 3.08 -10.47
CA VAL A 81 -8.62 2.89 -10.88
C VAL A 81 -7.74 2.33 -9.76
N ILE A 82 -8.02 2.69 -8.49
CA ILE A 82 -7.24 2.22 -7.35
C ILE A 82 -7.43 0.70 -7.18
N ALA A 83 -8.68 0.22 -7.24
CA ALA A 83 -8.98 -1.20 -7.12
C ALA A 83 -8.42 -2.00 -8.30
N VAL A 84 -8.57 -1.52 -9.54
CA VAL A 84 -8.00 -2.16 -10.74
C VAL A 84 -6.48 -2.34 -10.61
N LYS A 85 -5.76 -1.26 -10.28
CA LYS A 85 -4.29 -1.30 -10.15
C LYS A 85 -3.84 -2.27 -9.07
N ASN A 86 -4.51 -2.28 -7.92
CA ASN A 86 -4.14 -3.18 -6.83
C ASN A 86 -4.48 -4.64 -7.12
N LEU A 87 -5.61 -4.93 -7.76
CA LEU A 87 -5.94 -6.30 -8.17
C LEU A 87 -4.94 -6.83 -9.20
N ALA A 88 -4.54 -6.02 -10.19
CA ALA A 88 -3.52 -6.40 -11.15
C ALA A 88 -2.19 -6.74 -10.46
N ARG A 89 -1.74 -5.91 -9.51
CA ARG A 89 -0.54 -6.18 -8.70
C ARG A 89 -0.68 -7.44 -7.85
N LEU A 90 -1.84 -7.68 -7.25
CA LEU A 90 -2.07 -8.87 -6.42
C LEU A 90 -2.25 -10.15 -7.26
N ALA A 91 -2.64 -10.04 -8.54
CA ALA A 91 -2.77 -11.16 -9.46
C ALA A 91 -1.40 -11.71 -9.89
N SER A 92 -0.37 -10.86 -9.98
CA SER A 92 1.01 -11.28 -10.27
C SER A 92 1.76 -11.86 -9.07
N LEU A 93 1.17 -11.83 -7.86
CA LEU A 93 1.74 -12.46 -6.69
C LEU A 93 1.32 -13.94 -6.59
N PRO A 94 2.26 -14.87 -6.31
CA PRO A 94 1.92 -16.26 -6.10
C PRO A 94 0.93 -16.43 -4.94
N ALA A 95 -0.04 -17.33 -5.08
CA ALA A 95 -1.14 -17.53 -4.13
C ALA A 95 -0.69 -17.99 -2.73
N ALA A 96 0.58 -18.34 -2.56
CA ALA A 96 1.13 -18.75 -1.29
C ALA A 96 1.18 -17.57 -0.30
N LYS A 97 0.77 -17.85 0.94
CA LYS A 97 1.14 -17.05 2.12
C LYS A 97 2.67 -16.99 2.21
N ALA A 98 3.32 -16.12 1.45
CA ALA A 98 4.62 -15.65 1.89
C ALA A 98 4.34 -14.88 3.18
N PRO A 99 4.89 -15.28 4.33
CA PRO A 99 4.92 -14.41 5.48
C PRO A 99 5.76 -13.22 5.02
N LEU A 100 5.10 -12.17 4.55
CA LEU A 100 5.73 -10.87 4.54
C LEU A 100 5.96 -10.58 6.01
N ASP A 101 7.22 -10.65 6.40
CA ASP A 101 7.67 -10.50 7.77
C ASP A 101 6.90 -9.34 8.41
N ARG A 102 6.21 -9.64 9.52
CA ARG A 102 5.43 -8.65 10.29
C ARG A 102 6.31 -7.53 10.83
N GLY A 103 7.64 -7.67 10.67
CA GLY A 103 8.66 -6.65 10.92
C GLY A 103 9.09 -5.83 9.71
N ARG A 104 8.24 -5.61 8.69
CA ARG A 104 8.52 -4.62 7.61
C ARG A 104 8.97 -3.30 8.22
N ARG A 105 10.28 -3.02 8.19
CA ARG A 105 10.85 -1.70 8.52
C ARG A 105 10.44 -0.73 7.43
N ARG A 106 9.23 -0.19 7.57
CA ARG A 106 8.84 0.99 6.80
C ARG A 106 9.75 2.12 7.22
N VAL A 107 10.40 2.74 6.24
CA VAL A 107 11.20 3.93 6.46
C VAL A 107 10.26 5.00 7.01
N ALA A 108 10.52 5.44 8.24
CA ALA A 108 9.71 6.43 8.93
C ALA A 108 9.67 7.70 8.05
N PRO A 109 8.50 8.34 7.81
CA PRO A 109 8.42 9.58 7.05
C PRO A 109 9.41 10.67 7.53
N GLU A 110 9.80 10.59 8.80
CA GLU A 110 10.77 11.46 9.47
C GLU A 110 12.21 11.30 8.93
N LEU A 111 12.54 10.15 8.33
CA LEU A 111 13.82 9.97 7.62
C LEU A 111 13.89 10.77 6.31
N PHE A 112 12.75 11.29 5.84
CA PHE A 112 12.65 12.17 4.68
C PHE A 112 12.59 13.66 5.06
N ILE A 113 12.90 14.02 6.32
CA ILE A 113 12.90 15.43 6.76
C ILE A 113 13.97 16.23 6.01
N THR A 114 13.49 17.11 5.14
CA THR A 114 13.94 18.46 4.71
C THR A 114 15.41 18.87 4.84
N GLU A 115 16.38 17.98 4.63
CA GLU A 115 17.61 18.43 4.00
C GLU A 115 17.37 18.51 2.50
N ILE A 116 17.16 19.73 2.00
CA ILE A 116 17.12 20.01 0.56
C ILE A 116 18.36 19.34 -0.04
N SER A 117 18.18 18.49 -1.05
CA SER A 117 19.19 17.71 -1.79
C SER A 117 19.61 16.32 -1.28
N LYS A 118 19.03 15.76 -0.20
CA LYS A 118 19.30 14.35 0.20
C LYS A 118 18.34 13.30 -0.39
N ALA A 119 17.14 13.70 -0.80
CA ALA A 119 16.16 12.81 -1.42
C ALA A 119 16.05 13.06 -2.93
N GLY A 120 16.07 12.00 -3.73
CA GLY A 120 15.91 12.05 -5.17
C GLY A 120 15.09 10.86 -5.67
N VAL A 121 14.53 11.00 -6.87
CA VAL A 121 13.85 9.90 -7.58
C VAL A 121 14.77 9.42 -8.68
N VAL A 122 14.99 8.12 -8.72
CA VAL A 122 15.77 7.45 -9.77
C VAL A 122 14.90 6.37 -10.41
N ASN A 123 15.12 6.14 -11.70
CA ASN A 123 14.56 4.97 -12.36
C ASN A 123 15.50 3.78 -12.19
N LEU A 124 14.92 2.59 -12.13
CA LEU A 124 15.68 1.36 -12.21
C LEU A 124 15.61 0.78 -13.62
N CYS A 125 16.75 0.32 -14.13
CA CYS A 125 16.88 -0.51 -15.32
C CYS A 125 17.20 -1.95 -14.92
N ASN A 126 17.21 -2.88 -15.90
CA ASN A 126 17.45 -4.31 -15.67
C ASN A 126 16.58 -4.89 -14.54
N LEU A 127 15.28 -4.60 -14.59
CA LEU A 127 14.35 -4.89 -13.51
C LEU A 127 14.28 -6.38 -13.17
N ALA A 128 14.14 -6.67 -11.87
CA ALA A 128 13.86 -8.02 -11.38
C ALA A 128 12.52 -8.58 -11.90
N PRO A 129 12.29 -9.90 -11.81
CA PRO A 129 11.01 -10.50 -12.16
C PRO A 129 9.81 -9.84 -11.46
N THR A 130 8.66 -9.84 -12.13
CA THR A 130 7.45 -9.12 -11.66
C THR A 130 6.99 -9.62 -10.30
N GLU A 131 7.24 -10.89 -9.99
CA GLU A 131 6.90 -11.53 -8.71
C GLU A 131 7.67 -10.91 -7.54
N VAL A 132 8.94 -10.54 -7.76
CA VAL A 132 9.78 -9.86 -6.76
C VAL A 132 9.34 -8.41 -6.61
N LEU A 133 9.18 -7.70 -7.73
CA LEU A 133 8.76 -6.30 -7.72
C LEU A 133 7.36 -6.10 -7.15
N ALA A 134 6.43 -7.02 -7.38
CA ALA A 134 5.07 -6.93 -6.86
C ALA A 134 5.01 -7.05 -5.33
N ARG A 135 6.04 -7.63 -4.69
CA ARG A 135 6.17 -7.69 -3.22
C ARG A 135 6.61 -6.35 -2.64
N MET A 136 7.31 -5.55 -3.43
CA MET A 136 7.71 -4.19 -3.07
C MET A 136 6.48 -3.28 -3.04
N GLY A 137 6.50 -2.35 -2.09
CA GLY A 137 5.49 -1.35 -1.86
C GLY A 137 6.11 -0.04 -1.39
N ILE A 138 5.29 1.00 -1.36
CA ILE A 138 5.72 2.33 -0.94
C ILE A 138 6.25 2.28 0.50
N GLY A 139 7.44 2.85 0.69
CA GLY A 139 8.11 2.91 1.98
C GLY A 139 8.87 1.65 2.37
N ASN A 140 8.94 0.63 1.49
CA ASN A 140 9.90 -0.45 1.66
C ASN A 140 11.33 0.08 1.46
N GLN A 141 12.23 -0.42 2.29
CA GLN A 141 13.64 -0.03 2.24
C GLN A 141 14.32 -0.74 1.05
N GLY A 142 15.05 0.04 0.26
CA GLY A 142 16.01 -0.46 -0.70
C GLY A 142 17.43 -0.27 -0.17
N CYS A 143 18.28 -1.28 -0.33
CA CYS A 143 19.71 -1.20 -0.05
C CYS A 143 20.45 -0.97 -1.37
N LEU A 144 21.32 0.03 -1.39
CA LEU A 144 22.18 0.32 -2.53
C LEU A 144 23.51 -0.41 -2.37
N ARG A 145 23.92 -1.17 -3.39
CA ARG A 145 25.22 -1.83 -3.46
C ARG A 145 25.94 -1.40 -4.72
N VAL A 146 27.22 -1.03 -4.58
CA VAL A 146 28.08 -0.76 -5.74
C VAL A 146 28.56 -2.08 -6.30
N GLU A 147 28.28 -2.35 -7.57
CA GLU A 147 28.74 -3.53 -8.29
C GLU A 147 29.42 -3.08 -9.59
N GLY A 148 30.75 -3.08 -9.59
CA GLY A 148 31.54 -2.54 -10.70
C GLY A 148 31.29 -1.04 -10.89
N GLN A 149 30.72 -0.66 -12.04
CA GLN A 149 30.34 0.71 -12.37
C GLN A 149 28.84 0.99 -12.20
N SER A 150 28.05 -0.03 -11.83
CA SER A 150 26.61 0.07 -11.62
C SER A 150 26.29 0.17 -10.13
N LEU A 151 25.14 0.78 -9.84
CA LEU A 151 24.57 0.82 -8.50
C LEU A 151 23.34 -0.09 -8.49
N VAL A 152 23.44 -1.22 -7.79
CA VAL A 152 22.39 -2.23 -7.68
C VAL A 152 21.49 -1.92 -6.48
N VAL A 153 20.20 -2.14 -6.66
CA VAL A 153 19.18 -2.00 -5.60
C VAL A 153 18.67 -3.37 -5.20
N GLU A 154 18.71 -3.66 -3.91
CA GLU A 154 18.17 -4.88 -3.31
C GLU A 154 17.12 -4.53 -2.24
N ASN A 155 16.23 -5.48 -1.92
CA ASN A 155 15.35 -5.34 -0.77
C ASN A 155 16.05 -5.73 0.55
N ASP A 156 15.32 -5.64 1.66
CA ASP A 156 15.78 -6.02 3.00
C ASP A 156 16.10 -7.52 3.16
N GLN A 157 15.62 -8.36 2.23
CA GLN A 157 15.92 -9.79 2.15
C GLN A 157 17.13 -10.10 1.25
N GLY A 158 17.75 -9.08 0.63
CA GLY A 158 18.84 -9.25 -0.33
C GLY A 158 18.40 -9.72 -1.72
N GLU A 159 17.09 -9.67 -2.03
CA GLU A 159 16.60 -9.94 -3.38
C GLU A 159 16.89 -8.73 -4.28
N TYR A 160 17.46 -8.99 -5.46
CA TYR A 160 17.72 -7.98 -6.48
C TYR A 160 16.42 -7.34 -6.98
N LEU A 161 16.41 -6.02 -7.14
CA LEU A 161 15.28 -5.24 -7.65
C LEU A 161 15.55 -4.61 -9.02
N GLY A 162 16.81 -4.22 -9.27
CA GLY A 162 17.25 -3.57 -10.50
C GLY A 162 18.54 -2.78 -10.30
N GLU A 163 19.01 -2.15 -11.36
CA GLU A 163 20.15 -1.23 -11.36
C GLU A 163 19.67 0.22 -11.47
N VAL A 164 20.34 1.15 -10.81
CA VAL A 164 20.05 2.59 -10.95
C VAL A 164 20.50 3.05 -12.32
N GLU A 165 19.59 3.68 -13.06
CA GLU A 165 19.89 4.29 -14.35
C GLU A 165 20.94 5.40 -14.17
N LEU A 166 22.15 5.18 -14.69
CA LEU A 166 23.20 6.19 -14.70
C LEU A 166 22.79 7.28 -15.70
N LYS A 167 22.40 8.45 -15.20
CA LYS A 167 22.31 9.64 -16.04
C LYS A 167 23.72 10.00 -16.47
N HIS A 168 24.11 9.64 -17.69
CA HIS A 168 25.29 10.22 -18.33
C HIS A 168 25.09 11.73 -18.37
N GLY A 169 25.92 12.46 -17.63
CA GLY A 169 25.98 13.92 -17.63
C GLY A 169 26.71 14.46 -18.84
#